data_AF-A0A3D2CIK1-F1
#
_entry.id   AF-A0A3D2CIK1-F1
#
_cell.length_a   1.000
_cell.length_b   1.000
_cell.length_c   1.000
_cell.angle_alpha   90.00
_cell.angle_beta   90.00
_cell.angle_gamma   90.00
#
_symmetry.space_group_name_H-M   'P 1'
#
loop_
_entity.id
_entity.type
_entity.pdbx_description
1 polymer ?
#
loop_
_entity_poly.entity_id
_entity_poly.type
_entity_poly.pdbx_seq_one_letter_code
_entity_poly.pdbx_strand_id
1 'polypeptide(L)'
;MRFGLRPPETKRKARFTKSGRCFMKKICSVLLVGILFLTVLCTLSSCKMPGCPEDAEIRQAVEKLLPTAYDAAYCIFGPGLTPDPDYKIDESWTTAHYIPVSREEKCKTKSDFEAMLRAAFSEKYAAELLSIAFSNGGVSMSRYSEQDGRLTIDVTQKPVYELKTEYYTDTLKVTSGTKTACVVEISYSIDGGITKATGELQLVRENEKWVFDNSPY
;
A
#
# COMPACT_ATOMS: atom_id res chain seq x y z
N MET A 1 51.98 -35.83 -82.64
CA MET A 1 51.17 -36.57 -81.65
C MET A 1 50.59 -35.57 -80.65
N ARG A 2 49.26 -35.63 -80.45
CA ARG A 2 48.40 -35.13 -79.34
C ARG A 2 48.71 -33.74 -78.73
N PHE A 3 47.88 -32.73 -79.01
CA PHE A 3 46.60 -32.34 -78.37
C PHE A 3 46.77 -31.53 -77.08
N GLY A 4 46.20 -30.31 -77.08
CA GLY A 4 46.06 -29.44 -75.92
C GLY A 4 45.33 -28.12 -76.24
N LEU A 5 44.05 -28.22 -76.64
CA LEU A 5 43.03 -27.15 -76.58
C LEU A 5 42.92 -26.65 -75.11
N ARG A 6 42.58 -25.41 -74.69
CA ARG A 6 41.65 -24.36 -75.16
C ARG A 6 41.74 -23.16 -74.13
N PRO A 7 40.92 -22.09 -74.13
CA PRO A 7 41.35 -20.76 -74.62
C PRO A 7 41.06 -19.62 -73.58
N PRO A 8 40.66 -18.37 -73.96
CA PRO A 8 41.26 -17.12 -73.46
C PRO A 8 40.43 -16.41 -72.38
N GLU A 9 40.99 -15.45 -71.64
CA GLU A 9 40.18 -14.45 -70.93
C GLU A 9 40.74 -13.02 -70.99
N THR A 10 39.90 -12.17 -71.56
CA THR A 10 39.93 -10.72 -71.66
C THR A 10 40.00 -10.02 -70.30
N LYS A 11 40.97 -9.10 -70.14
CA LYS A 11 40.99 -8.11 -69.06
C LYS A 11 39.91 -7.05 -69.28
N ARG A 12 38.77 -7.14 -68.58
CA ARG A 12 37.90 -5.97 -68.29
C ARG A 12 38.20 -5.48 -66.88
N LYS A 13 38.83 -4.31 -66.76
CA LYS A 13 38.89 -3.54 -65.51
C LYS A 13 37.50 -2.96 -65.23
N ALA A 14 36.82 -3.47 -64.21
CA ALA A 14 35.64 -2.84 -63.64
C ALA A 14 36.07 -1.62 -62.81
N ARG A 15 35.55 -0.45 -63.19
CA ARG A 15 35.74 0.84 -62.54
C ARG A 15 34.79 0.90 -61.34
N PHE A 16 35.30 0.71 -60.11
CA PHE A 16 34.49 0.84 -58.90
C PHE A 16 34.14 2.32 -58.67
N THR A 17 32.84 2.62 -58.69
CA THR A 17 32.29 3.95 -58.46
C THR A 17 32.22 4.27 -56.96
N LYS A 18 32.59 5.52 -56.65
CA LYS A 18 32.82 6.12 -55.33
C LYS A 18 31.50 6.45 -54.59
N SER A 19 30.50 5.58 -54.62
CA SER A 19 29.11 5.91 -54.26
C SER A 19 28.56 5.24 -52.98
N GLY A 20 29.36 4.47 -52.23
CA GLY A 20 28.87 3.71 -51.07
C GLY A 20 28.98 4.40 -49.69
N ARG A 21 29.86 5.41 -49.54
CA ARG A 21 30.20 5.95 -48.20
C ARG A 21 29.16 6.93 -47.60
N CYS A 22 28.31 7.55 -48.41
CA CYS A 22 27.29 8.49 -47.90
C CYS A 22 25.99 7.80 -47.45
N PHE A 23 25.66 6.63 -48.00
CA PHE A 23 24.40 5.96 -47.72
C PHE A 23 24.39 5.25 -46.35
N MET A 24 25.52 4.62 -45.97
CA MET A 24 25.66 4.00 -44.63
C MET A 24 25.61 5.00 -43.48
N LYS A 25 26.15 6.22 -43.65
CA LYS A 25 26.09 7.26 -42.60
C LYS A 25 24.65 7.71 -42.32
N LYS A 26 23.80 7.83 -43.35
CA LYS A 26 22.40 8.20 -43.18
C LYS A 26 21.58 7.10 -42.48
N ILE A 27 21.83 5.82 -42.82
CA ILE A 27 21.11 4.69 -42.19
C ILE A 27 21.50 4.52 -40.72
N CYS A 28 22.79 4.60 -40.37
CA CYS A 28 23.22 4.54 -38.98
C CYS A 28 22.71 5.72 -38.13
N SER A 29 22.61 6.92 -38.71
CA SER A 29 22.10 8.11 -38.01
C SER A 29 20.60 8.01 -37.70
N VAL A 30 19.80 7.46 -38.62
CA VAL A 30 18.35 7.28 -38.40
C VAL A 30 18.07 6.20 -37.37
N LEU A 31 18.84 5.10 -37.37
CA LEU A 31 18.74 4.05 -36.35
C LEU A 31 19.13 4.57 -34.96
N LEU A 32 20.18 5.38 -34.85
CA LEU A 32 20.60 5.99 -33.58
C LEU A 32 19.56 6.97 -33.02
N VAL A 33 18.94 7.79 -33.86
CA VAL A 33 17.88 8.73 -33.43
C VAL A 33 16.60 7.97 -33.07
N GLY A 34 16.27 6.89 -33.78
CA GLY A 34 15.12 6.02 -33.46
C GLY A 34 15.27 5.32 -32.10
N ILE A 35 16.46 4.82 -31.76
CA ILE A 35 16.75 4.22 -30.44
C ILE A 35 16.72 5.29 -29.33
N LEU A 36 17.20 6.51 -29.61
CA LEU A 36 17.15 7.62 -28.66
C LEU A 36 15.70 8.04 -28.37
N PHE A 37 14.84 8.09 -29.39
CA PHE A 37 13.41 8.36 -29.19
C PHE A 37 12.69 7.21 -28.47
N LEU A 38 13.02 5.96 -28.75
CA LEU A 38 12.42 4.81 -28.07
C LEU A 38 12.80 4.77 -26.58
N THR A 39 14.05 5.10 -26.25
CA THR A 39 14.51 5.18 -24.85
C THR A 39 13.90 6.36 -24.11
N VAL A 40 13.75 7.53 -24.75
CA VAL A 40 13.07 8.70 -24.17
C VAL A 40 11.56 8.46 -23.98
N LEU A 41 10.87 7.82 -24.93
CA LEU A 41 9.47 7.44 -24.76
C LEU A 41 9.28 6.35 -23.69
N CYS A 42 10.22 5.40 -23.55
CA CYS A 42 10.19 4.42 -22.46
C CYS A 42 10.40 5.09 -21.08
N THR A 43 11.14 6.20 -20.99
CA THR A 43 11.28 6.95 -19.72
C THR A 43 10.10 7.87 -19.39
N LEU A 44 9.24 8.20 -20.36
CA LEU A 44 8.10 9.10 -20.17
C LEU A 44 6.80 8.37 -19.81
N SER A 45 6.72 7.05 -20.00
CA SER A 45 5.55 6.24 -19.65
C SER A 45 5.45 5.87 -18.17
N SER A 46 6.42 6.27 -17.35
CA SER A 46 6.36 6.11 -15.89
C SER A 46 6.99 7.33 -15.22
N CYS A 47 6.21 8.41 -15.10
CA CYS A 47 6.55 9.56 -14.27
C CYS A 47 6.45 9.21 -12.77
N LYS A 48 7.16 8.16 -12.32
CA LYS A 48 7.43 7.96 -10.90
C LYS A 48 8.65 8.82 -10.57
N MET A 49 8.50 9.77 -9.65
CA MET A 49 9.62 10.61 -9.21
C MET A 49 10.78 9.73 -8.72
N PRO A 50 12.05 10.15 -8.90
CA PRO A 50 13.20 9.40 -8.40
C PRO A 50 13.04 9.05 -6.91
N GLY A 51 13.04 7.75 -6.61
CA GLY A 51 12.88 7.24 -5.24
C GLY A 51 11.44 6.93 -4.82
N CYS A 52 10.46 7.01 -5.71
CA CYS A 52 9.14 6.43 -5.48
C CYS A 52 9.25 4.89 -5.34
N PRO A 53 8.62 4.27 -4.34
CA PRO A 53 8.72 2.83 -4.11
C PRO A 53 8.05 2.02 -5.22
N GLU A 54 8.47 0.77 -5.36
CA GLU A 54 7.87 -0.16 -6.32
C GLU A 54 6.51 -0.67 -5.81
N ASP A 55 5.58 -0.94 -6.73
CA ASP A 55 4.24 -1.42 -6.36
C ASP A 55 4.31 -2.75 -5.60
N ALA A 56 5.29 -3.61 -5.91
CA ALA A 56 5.49 -4.89 -5.23
C ALA A 56 5.97 -4.72 -3.77
N GLU A 57 6.87 -3.77 -3.51
CA GLU A 57 7.33 -3.44 -2.15
C GLU A 57 6.15 -2.95 -1.30
N ILE A 58 5.37 -2.02 -1.84
CA ILE A 58 4.22 -1.44 -1.11
C ILE A 58 3.09 -2.45 -0.96
N ARG A 59 2.84 -3.30 -1.96
CA ARG A 59 1.87 -4.39 -1.83
C ARG A 59 2.21 -5.31 -0.66
N GLN A 60 3.47 -5.75 -0.55
CA GLN A 60 3.90 -6.61 0.54
C GLN A 60 3.74 -5.91 1.91
N ALA A 61 4.03 -4.62 1.98
CA ALA A 61 3.81 -3.83 3.19
C ALA A 61 2.32 -3.77 3.56
N VAL A 62 1.45 -3.38 2.62
CA VAL A 62 0.00 -3.28 2.82
C VAL A 62 -0.60 -4.61 3.26
N GLU A 63 -0.25 -5.72 2.60
CA GLU A 63 -0.72 -7.07 2.95
C GLU A 63 -0.38 -7.45 4.39
N LYS A 64 0.78 -7.02 4.88
CA LYS A 64 1.21 -7.26 6.26
C LYS A 64 0.50 -6.37 7.27
N LEU A 65 0.22 -5.11 6.90
CA LEU A 65 -0.37 -4.12 7.79
C LEU A 65 -1.89 -4.29 7.94
N LEU A 66 -2.59 -4.64 6.85
CA LEU A 66 -4.06 -4.70 6.81
C LEU A 66 -4.70 -5.52 7.94
N PRO A 67 -4.23 -6.74 8.29
CA PRO A 67 -4.84 -7.50 9.39
C PRO A 67 -4.80 -6.75 10.72
N THR A 68 -3.70 -6.08 11.03
CA THR A 68 -3.55 -5.32 12.28
C THR A 68 -4.39 -4.03 12.22
N ALA A 69 -4.47 -3.39 11.05
CA ALA A 69 -5.32 -2.23 10.86
C ALA A 69 -6.81 -2.57 11.01
N TYR A 70 -7.25 -3.75 10.56
CA TYR A 70 -8.61 -4.24 10.77
C TYR A 70 -8.88 -4.59 12.23
N ASP A 71 -7.95 -5.26 12.93
CA ASP A 71 -8.06 -5.51 14.37
C ASP A 71 -8.24 -4.17 15.13
N ALA A 72 -7.46 -3.14 14.77
CA ALA A 72 -7.59 -1.80 15.34
C ALA A 72 -8.93 -1.14 15.01
N ALA A 73 -9.40 -1.21 13.77
CA ALA A 73 -10.69 -0.69 13.35
C ALA A 73 -11.85 -1.34 14.11
N TYR A 74 -11.80 -2.66 14.25
CA TYR A 74 -12.76 -3.45 15.01
C TYR A 74 -12.81 -2.99 16.47
N CYS A 75 -11.64 -2.73 17.06
CA CYS A 75 -11.53 -2.23 18.42
C CYS A 75 -12.10 -0.81 18.58
N ILE A 76 -11.84 0.10 17.64
CA ILE A 76 -12.17 1.53 17.79
C ILE A 76 -13.58 1.84 17.31
N PHE A 77 -13.97 1.35 16.14
CA PHE A 77 -15.20 1.71 15.44
C PHE A 77 -16.21 0.56 15.36
N GLY A 78 -15.75 -0.69 15.42
CA GLY A 78 -16.58 -1.90 15.39
C GLY A 78 -17.20 -2.26 16.75
N PRO A 79 -17.47 -3.56 17.01
CA PRO A 79 -17.93 -4.09 18.30
C PRO A 79 -16.99 -3.85 19.49
N GLY A 80 -15.70 -3.63 19.24
CA GLY A 80 -14.72 -3.43 20.30
C GLY A 80 -14.22 -4.73 20.90
N LEU A 81 -13.33 -4.62 21.88
CA LEU A 81 -12.86 -5.77 22.65
C LEU A 81 -13.99 -6.36 23.51
N THR A 82 -13.98 -7.68 23.66
CA THR A 82 -15.01 -8.41 24.41
C THR A 82 -14.90 -8.09 25.91
N PRO A 83 -15.99 -7.68 26.58
CA PRO A 83 -15.98 -7.52 28.04
C PRO A 83 -15.80 -8.87 28.75
N ASP A 84 -15.31 -8.85 29.98
CA ASP A 84 -15.14 -10.02 30.82
C ASP A 84 -16.52 -10.68 31.09
N PRO A 85 -16.71 -11.96 30.72
CA PRO A 85 -18.01 -12.63 30.80
C PRO A 85 -18.51 -12.83 32.24
N ASP A 86 -17.64 -12.68 33.24
CA ASP A 86 -18.02 -12.78 34.65
C ASP A 86 -18.86 -11.57 35.12
N TYR A 87 -18.89 -10.48 34.33
CA TYR A 87 -19.67 -9.29 34.65
C TYR A 87 -21.05 -9.35 33.98
N LYS A 88 -22.10 -9.06 34.76
CA LYS A 88 -23.45 -8.93 34.23
C LYS A 88 -23.62 -7.59 33.54
N ILE A 89 -23.92 -7.63 32.25
CA ILE A 89 -24.26 -6.46 31.45
C ILE A 89 -25.78 -6.25 31.53
N ASP A 90 -26.20 -5.03 31.85
CA ASP A 90 -27.61 -4.62 31.79
C ASP A 90 -27.79 -3.72 30.57
N GLU A 91 -28.58 -4.20 29.61
CA GLU A 91 -28.85 -3.48 28.36
C GLU A 91 -29.67 -2.18 28.57
N SER A 92 -30.24 -1.95 29.77
CA SER A 92 -30.96 -0.72 30.10
C SER A 92 -30.06 0.46 30.47
N TRP A 93 -28.75 0.25 30.62
CA TRP A 93 -27.80 1.31 30.93
C TRP A 93 -27.71 2.34 29.80
N THR A 94 -27.83 3.62 30.16
CA THR A 94 -27.83 4.76 29.22
C THR A 94 -26.65 5.72 29.43
N THR A 95 -25.82 5.45 30.43
CA THR A 95 -24.59 6.18 30.75
C THR A 95 -23.41 5.23 30.70
N ALA A 96 -22.19 5.74 30.49
CA ALA A 96 -21.00 4.91 30.40
C ALA A 96 -20.87 3.92 31.56
N HIS A 97 -20.68 2.64 31.23
CA HIS A 97 -20.41 1.58 32.19
C HIS A 97 -19.19 0.81 31.74
N TYR A 98 -18.08 1.02 32.44
CA TYR A 98 -16.80 0.40 32.12
C TYR A 98 -16.70 -0.97 32.79
N ILE A 99 -16.54 -2.00 31.96
CA ILE A 99 -16.32 -3.37 32.39
C ILE A 99 -14.92 -3.79 31.94
N PRO A 100 -14.15 -4.51 32.77
CA PRO A 100 -12.86 -5.04 32.33
C PRO A 100 -12.98 -5.87 31.05
N VAL A 101 -12.06 -5.72 30.10
CA VAL A 101 -12.03 -6.59 28.93
C VAL A 101 -11.63 -8.02 29.30
N SER A 102 -12.15 -8.99 28.57
CA SER A 102 -11.89 -10.43 28.77
C SER A 102 -10.39 -10.72 28.80
N ARG A 103 -10.01 -11.69 29.63
CA ARG A 103 -8.60 -12.12 29.78
C ARG A 103 -8.07 -12.84 28.54
N GLU A 104 -8.96 -13.30 27.67
CA GLU A 104 -8.65 -13.98 26.41
C GLU A 104 -8.31 -12.99 25.28
N GLU A 105 -8.64 -11.71 25.46
CA GLU A 105 -8.32 -10.67 24.48
C GLU A 105 -6.81 -10.46 24.32
N LYS A 106 -6.39 -10.10 23.10
CA LYS A 106 -4.98 -9.80 22.79
C LYS A 106 -4.50 -8.55 23.52
N CYS A 107 -5.35 -7.50 23.57
CA CYS A 107 -5.04 -6.24 24.23
C CYS A 107 -5.61 -6.23 25.64
N LYS A 108 -4.75 -6.20 26.66
CA LYS A 108 -5.15 -6.28 28.08
C LYS A 108 -4.94 -4.97 28.82
N THR A 109 -4.06 -4.12 28.29
CA THR A 109 -3.69 -2.82 28.84
C THR A 109 -3.77 -1.76 27.76
N LYS A 110 -3.76 -0.48 28.16
CA LYS A 110 -3.60 0.65 27.24
C LYS A 110 -2.29 0.56 26.46
N SER A 111 -1.22 0.08 27.11
CA SER A 111 0.08 -0.12 26.44
C SER A 111 0.00 -1.17 25.34
N ASP A 112 -0.74 -2.26 25.53
CA ASP A 112 -0.94 -3.27 24.48
C ASP A 112 -1.73 -2.68 23.29
N PHE A 113 -2.77 -1.90 23.60
CA PHE A 113 -3.58 -1.22 22.59
C PHE A 113 -2.74 -0.23 21.78
N GLU A 114 -1.92 0.58 22.44
CA GLU A 114 -1.00 1.52 21.81
C GLU A 114 0.05 0.82 20.95
N ALA A 115 0.58 -0.32 21.42
CA ALA A 115 1.50 -1.15 20.65
C ALA A 115 0.84 -1.75 19.39
N MET A 116 -0.42 -2.19 19.48
CA MET A 116 -1.19 -2.66 18.32
C MET A 116 -1.35 -1.54 17.28
N LEU A 117 -1.70 -0.32 17.70
CA LEU A 117 -1.83 0.81 16.78
C LEU A 117 -0.49 1.14 16.11
N ARG A 118 0.60 1.27 16.88
CA ARG A 118 1.94 1.56 16.34
C ARG A 118 2.52 0.44 15.47
N ALA A 119 1.96 -0.76 15.52
CA ALA A 119 2.38 -1.84 14.64
C ALA A 119 1.88 -1.66 13.20
N ALA A 120 0.81 -0.87 12.99
CA ALA A 120 0.18 -0.68 11.69
C ALA A 120 0.20 0.78 11.19
N PHE A 121 0.20 1.75 12.11
CA PHE A 121 0.00 3.17 11.80
C PHE A 121 1.21 4.02 12.18
N SER A 122 1.37 5.15 11.49
CA SER A 122 2.37 6.18 11.82
C SER A 122 2.21 6.66 13.26
N GLU A 123 3.29 7.17 13.86
CA GLU A 123 3.24 7.66 15.23
C GLU A 123 2.15 8.72 15.42
N LYS A 124 2.02 9.63 14.46
CA LYS A 124 1.01 10.68 14.44
C LYS A 124 -0.40 10.08 14.38
N TYR A 125 -0.66 9.20 13.42
CA TYR A 125 -2.01 8.68 13.22
C TYR A 125 -2.43 7.70 14.32
N ALA A 126 -1.49 6.90 14.84
CA ALA A 126 -1.70 6.07 16.02
C ALA A 126 -2.10 6.90 17.26
N ALA A 127 -1.49 8.08 17.46
CA ALA A 127 -1.86 8.97 18.57
C ALA A 127 -3.27 9.54 18.41
N GLU A 128 -3.69 9.88 17.18
CA GLU A 128 -5.06 10.32 16.88
C GLU A 128 -6.08 9.20 17.19
N LEU A 129 -5.82 7.98 16.73
CA LEU A 129 -6.65 6.80 17.01
C LEU A 129 -6.73 6.47 18.51
N LEU A 130 -5.61 6.59 19.23
CA LEU A 130 -5.58 6.41 20.68
C LEU A 130 -6.42 7.46 21.40
N SER A 131 -6.38 8.73 20.94
CA SER A 131 -7.22 9.81 21.47
C SER A 131 -8.70 9.55 21.23
N ILE A 132 -9.07 9.02 20.06
CA ILE A 132 -10.46 8.61 19.78
C ILE A 132 -10.90 7.51 20.75
N ALA A 133 -10.07 6.47 20.93
CA ALA A 133 -10.40 5.33 21.79
C ALA A 133 -10.51 5.68 23.29
N PHE A 134 -9.61 6.51 23.81
CA PHE A 134 -9.47 6.77 25.26
C PHE A 134 -9.90 8.16 25.72
N SER A 135 -10.22 9.07 24.79
CA SER A 135 -10.62 10.44 25.12
C SER A 135 -11.75 10.96 24.24
N ASN A 136 -12.22 10.17 23.27
CA ASN A 136 -13.30 10.48 22.35
C ASN A 136 -13.17 11.89 21.72
N GLY A 137 -11.95 12.34 21.44
CA GLY A 137 -11.72 13.69 20.88
C GLY A 137 -12.22 14.85 21.76
N GLY A 138 -12.41 14.66 23.07
CA GLY A 138 -12.83 15.71 24.01
C GLY A 138 -14.33 15.76 24.35
N VAL A 139 -15.14 14.79 23.90
CA VAL A 139 -16.54 14.59 24.37
C VAL A 139 -16.63 13.54 25.48
N SER A 140 -17.74 13.59 26.24
CA SER A 140 -17.82 13.16 27.64
C SER A 140 -17.66 11.67 27.96
N MET A 141 -17.47 10.77 26.98
CA MET A 141 -17.35 9.34 27.26
C MET A 141 -16.37 8.66 26.28
N SER A 142 -15.23 8.20 26.78
CA SER A 142 -14.26 7.37 26.05
C SER A 142 -14.78 5.95 25.83
N ARG A 143 -14.34 5.29 24.76
CA ARG A 143 -14.71 3.88 24.55
C ARG A 143 -13.98 2.96 25.53
N TYR A 144 -12.72 3.27 25.81
CA TYR A 144 -11.87 2.50 26.69
C TYR A 144 -11.32 3.36 27.82
N SER A 145 -11.08 2.72 28.96
CA SER A 145 -10.35 3.28 30.10
C SER A 145 -9.42 2.21 30.68
N GLU A 146 -8.42 2.61 31.47
CA GLU A 146 -7.58 1.66 32.21
C GLU A 146 -7.79 1.87 33.71
N GLN A 147 -8.11 0.78 34.40
CA GLN A 147 -8.33 0.75 35.85
C GLN A 147 -7.51 -0.41 36.43
N ASP A 148 -6.70 -0.11 37.46
CA ASP A 148 -5.83 -1.09 38.13
C ASP A 148 -4.94 -1.91 37.17
N GLY A 149 -4.44 -1.26 36.11
CA GLY A 149 -3.58 -1.88 35.10
C GLY A 149 -4.32 -2.86 34.17
N ARG A 150 -5.65 -2.82 34.15
CA ARG A 150 -6.50 -3.60 33.25
C ARG A 150 -7.34 -2.66 32.38
N LEU A 151 -7.36 -2.96 31.09
CA LEU A 151 -8.21 -2.26 30.15
C LEU A 151 -9.68 -2.56 30.47
N THR A 152 -10.53 -1.55 30.32
CA THR A 152 -11.97 -1.60 30.51
C THR A 152 -12.64 -0.99 29.29
N ILE A 153 -13.79 -1.53 28.90
CA ILE A 153 -14.61 -1.07 27.77
C ILE A 153 -15.95 -0.55 28.28
N ASP A 154 -16.39 0.59 27.74
CA ASP A 154 -17.74 1.09 27.93
C ASP A 154 -18.74 0.26 27.12
N VAL A 155 -19.48 -0.61 27.80
CA VAL A 155 -20.44 -1.52 27.15
C VAL A 155 -21.74 -0.84 26.71
N THR A 156 -21.91 0.45 27.02
CA THR A 156 -23.07 1.22 26.56
C THR A 156 -22.84 1.90 25.21
N GLN A 157 -21.58 1.99 24.76
CA GLN A 157 -21.27 2.49 23.42
C GLN A 157 -21.59 1.45 22.36
N LYS A 158 -22.42 1.85 21.40
CA LYS A 158 -22.74 1.02 20.25
C LYS A 158 -21.62 1.13 19.20
N PRO A 159 -21.39 0.07 18.41
CA PRO A 159 -20.53 0.13 17.23
C PRO A 159 -20.93 1.31 16.35
N VAL A 160 -19.94 2.05 15.84
CA VAL A 160 -20.19 3.17 14.92
C VAL A 160 -20.52 2.62 13.53
N TYR A 161 -19.86 1.53 13.12
CA TYR A 161 -20.14 0.81 11.88
C TYR A 161 -19.91 -0.69 12.06
N GLU A 162 -20.72 -1.53 11.40
CA GLU A 162 -20.52 -2.99 11.30
C GLU A 162 -19.84 -3.41 9.98
N LEU A 163 -19.47 -2.43 9.16
CA LEU A 163 -19.03 -2.63 7.78
C LEU A 163 -17.67 -3.35 7.74
N LYS A 164 -17.59 -4.42 6.94
CA LYS A 164 -16.35 -5.11 6.64
C LYS A 164 -15.80 -4.63 5.31
N THR A 165 -14.71 -3.87 5.36
CA THR A 165 -13.93 -3.50 4.17
C THR A 165 -13.01 -4.66 3.78
N GLU A 166 -13.04 -5.08 2.52
CA GLU A 166 -12.09 -6.05 1.95
C GLU A 166 -11.28 -5.36 0.84
N TYR A 167 -9.97 -5.20 1.04
CA TYR A 167 -9.08 -4.70 0.00
C TYR A 167 -8.55 -5.81 -0.91
N TYR A 168 -8.47 -5.48 -2.20
CA TYR A 168 -7.88 -6.31 -3.25
C TYR A 168 -6.45 -5.83 -3.53
N THR A 169 -5.46 -6.36 -2.80
CA THR A 169 -4.06 -5.90 -2.85
C THR A 169 -3.36 -6.13 -4.20
N ASP A 170 -3.89 -7.05 -5.02
CA ASP A 170 -3.49 -7.26 -6.40
C ASP A 170 -3.76 -6.02 -7.28
N THR A 171 -4.78 -5.24 -6.95
CA THR A 171 -5.14 -3.99 -7.65
C THR A 171 -4.31 -2.78 -7.22
N LEU A 172 -3.46 -2.93 -6.21
CA LEU A 172 -2.69 -1.83 -5.65
C LEU A 172 -1.75 -1.20 -6.69
N LYS A 173 -1.78 0.13 -6.76
CA LYS A 173 -0.90 0.92 -7.61
C LYS A 173 -0.41 2.17 -6.87
N VAL A 174 0.91 2.38 -6.83
CA VAL A 174 1.48 3.63 -6.31
C VAL A 174 1.19 4.74 -7.32
N THR A 175 0.39 5.73 -6.91
CA THR A 175 -0.02 6.87 -7.74
C THR A 175 0.91 8.06 -7.57
N SER A 176 1.49 8.23 -6.39
CA SER A 176 2.49 9.25 -6.10
C SER A 176 3.36 8.84 -4.91
N GLY A 177 4.58 9.38 -4.83
CA GLY A 177 5.43 9.09 -3.68
C GLY A 177 6.87 9.55 -3.79
N THR A 178 7.57 9.36 -2.68
CA THR A 178 8.99 9.59 -2.41
C THR A 178 9.55 8.38 -1.67
N LYS A 179 10.83 8.41 -1.29
CA LYS A 179 11.46 7.31 -0.53
C LYS A 179 10.86 7.06 0.85
N THR A 180 10.14 8.04 1.39
CA THR A 180 9.65 8.04 2.78
C THR A 180 8.14 8.17 2.90
N ALA A 181 7.42 8.39 1.80
CA ALA A 181 5.97 8.53 1.80
C ALA A 181 5.40 8.20 0.42
N CYS A 182 4.26 7.53 0.34
CA CYS A 182 3.56 7.30 -0.91
C CYS A 182 2.04 7.27 -0.73
N VAL A 183 1.32 7.56 -1.81
CA VAL A 183 -0.11 7.36 -1.94
C VAL A 183 -0.32 6.19 -2.89
N VAL A 184 -1.20 5.27 -2.51
CA VAL A 184 -1.60 4.13 -3.33
C VAL A 184 -3.09 4.18 -3.60
N GLU A 185 -3.44 3.84 -4.83
CA GLU A 185 -4.79 3.52 -5.23
C GLU A 185 -5.00 2.02 -5.06
N ILE A 186 -6.12 1.63 -4.45
CA ILE A 186 -6.46 0.22 -4.21
C ILE A 186 -7.97 0.02 -4.32
N SER A 187 -8.39 -1.11 -4.89
CA SER A 187 -9.79 -1.49 -4.95
C SER A 187 -10.22 -2.15 -3.65
N TYR A 188 -11.48 -1.92 -3.25
CA TYR A 188 -12.08 -2.55 -2.09
C TYR A 188 -13.56 -2.85 -2.32
N SER A 189 -14.11 -3.74 -1.51
CA SER A 189 -15.54 -3.94 -1.35
C SER A 189 -15.94 -3.69 0.10
N ILE A 190 -17.23 -3.40 0.31
CA ILE A 190 -17.85 -3.31 1.63
C ILE A 190 -18.85 -4.45 1.73
N ASP A 191 -18.78 -5.23 2.82
CA ASP A 191 -19.66 -6.36 3.13
C ASP A 191 -19.75 -7.41 2.02
N GLY A 192 -18.64 -7.65 1.31
CA GLY A 192 -18.60 -8.60 0.20
C GLY A 192 -19.41 -8.15 -1.02
N GLY A 193 -19.70 -6.85 -1.11
CA GLY A 193 -20.40 -6.26 -2.25
C GLY A 193 -19.71 -6.58 -3.58
N ILE A 194 -20.53 -6.81 -4.62
CA ILE A 194 -20.05 -7.20 -5.95
C ILE A 194 -19.34 -6.02 -6.66
N THR A 195 -19.67 -4.79 -6.28
CA THR A 195 -19.08 -3.59 -6.86
C THR A 195 -17.79 -3.23 -6.13
N LYS A 196 -16.67 -3.27 -6.87
CA LYS A 196 -15.38 -2.76 -6.38
C LYS A 196 -15.39 -1.23 -6.46
N ALA A 197 -15.21 -0.58 -5.32
CA ALA A 197 -14.87 0.83 -5.25
C ALA A 197 -13.33 0.98 -5.26
N THR A 198 -12.86 2.19 -5.53
CA THR A 198 -11.44 2.52 -5.50
C THR A 198 -11.20 3.58 -4.42
N GLY A 199 -10.19 3.37 -3.59
CA GLY A 199 -9.82 4.26 -2.50
C GLY A 199 -8.32 4.54 -2.49
N GLU A 200 -7.93 5.54 -1.70
CA GLU A 200 -6.54 5.94 -1.52
C GLU A 200 -6.04 5.58 -0.12
N LEU A 201 -4.89 4.91 -0.04
CA LEU A 201 -4.16 4.71 1.21
C LEU A 201 -2.87 5.52 1.17
N GLN A 202 -2.54 6.15 2.29
CA GLN A 202 -1.31 6.89 2.49
C GLN A 202 -0.40 6.07 3.38
N LEU A 203 0.85 5.90 2.95
CA LEU A 203 1.87 5.22 3.72
C LEU A 203 3.07 6.13 3.93
N VAL A 204 3.67 6.03 5.10
CA VAL A 204 4.92 6.70 5.45
C VAL A 204 5.93 5.68 5.94
N ARG A 205 7.21 6.00 5.79
CA ARG A 205 8.32 5.16 6.24
C ARG A 205 8.87 5.68 7.56
N GLU A 206 8.61 4.94 8.64
CA GLU A 206 9.08 5.21 9.98
C GLU A 206 9.95 4.05 10.48
N ASN A 207 11.12 4.35 11.05
CA ASN A 207 12.05 3.32 11.55
C ASN A 207 12.32 2.21 10.50
N GLU A 208 12.56 2.65 9.26
CA GLU A 208 12.81 1.82 8.07
C GLU A 208 11.64 0.95 7.59
N LYS A 209 10.47 1.02 8.21
CA LYS A 209 9.27 0.23 7.88
C LYS A 209 8.16 1.12 7.32
N TRP A 210 7.39 0.60 6.37
CA TRP A 210 6.16 1.24 5.91
C TRP A 210 5.03 1.01 6.92
N VAL A 211 4.25 2.06 7.18
CA VAL A 211 3.05 2.07 8.03
C VAL A 211 1.99 2.96 7.39
N PHE A 212 0.72 2.76 7.76
CA PHE A 212 -0.39 3.59 7.29
C PHE A 212 -0.38 4.96 7.98
N ASP A 213 -0.60 6.02 7.22
CA ASP A 213 -0.75 7.41 7.71
C ASP A 213 -2.19 7.91 7.62
N ASN A 214 -3.12 7.06 7.15
CA ASN A 214 -4.55 7.31 7.12
C ASN A 214 -5.35 6.02 7.38
N SER A 215 -6.68 6.18 7.49
CA SER A 215 -7.60 5.05 7.69
C SER A 215 -7.68 4.15 6.45
N PRO A 216 -7.44 2.84 6.58
CA PRO A 216 -7.86 1.84 5.60
C PRO A 216 -9.27 1.32 5.89
N TYR A 217 -10.17 2.07 6.50
CA TYR A 217 -11.54 1.62 6.79
C TYR A 217 -12.52 2.79 6.83
#